data_AF-A0A7C5PRH3-F1
#
_entry.id   AF-A0A7C5PRH3-F1
#
_cell.length_a   1.000
_cell.length_b   1.000
_cell.length_c   1.000
_cell.angle_alpha   90.00
_cell.angle_beta   90.00
_cell.angle_gamma   90.00
#
_symmetry.space_group_name_H-M   'P 1'
#
loop_
_entity.id
_entity.type
_entity.pdbx_description
1 polymer ?
#
loop_
_entity_poly.entity_id
_entity_poly.type
_entity_poly.pdbx_seq_one_letter_code
_entity_poly.pdbx_strand_id
1 'polypeptide(L)'
;MVTSTSNGITPAVTQPGVIKVAAGETGSEADESAPVYVNPPARSADEQARIDKAVAALKASIKGMDYERARYHPLHFKPQIARASNEECLVCHSEILTHKPRAASPAGVKASDTLAWYQTLDTYKGEQQTFHFRHLKSAYAKQVMNLSCNFCHKGNDPREESPDMQPGQKVFTASATPNFTLRKMVNPSTTCLRCHGAFPYKNMDGVDAPWPVARVDMEDEETPNGCLTCHEESFRTNRHNVTYLNAANIEKLAKKSSDVCYGCHGGRQWYRISYPYPRHAWPGMDEETPDWAKNRPTQSDPEYQLKAKPAR
;
A
#
# COMPACT_ATOMS: atom_id res chain seq x y z
N MET A 1 18.51 -42.29 33.12
CA MET A 1 19.05 -42.38 31.74
C MET A 1 17.90 -42.70 30.81
N VAL A 2 17.36 -41.68 30.14
CA VAL A 2 16.52 -41.83 28.94
C VAL A 2 16.90 -40.65 28.05
N THR A 3 17.61 -40.97 26.96
CA THR A 3 18.07 -40.06 25.92
C THR A 3 16.89 -39.68 25.03
N SER A 4 16.61 -38.38 24.88
CA SER A 4 15.67 -37.87 23.87
C SER A 4 16.46 -37.07 22.84
N THR A 5 16.49 -37.61 21.62
CA THR A 5 17.16 -37.07 20.44
C THR A 5 16.37 -35.91 19.84
N SER A 6 17.06 -34.80 19.62
CA SER A 6 16.59 -33.63 18.90
C SER A 6 16.41 -33.92 17.41
N ASN A 7 15.20 -33.75 16.87
CA ASN A 7 14.99 -33.63 15.43
C ASN A 7 14.76 -32.15 15.10
N GLY A 8 15.77 -31.55 14.48
CA GLY A 8 15.69 -30.26 13.84
C GLY A 8 14.78 -30.32 12.61
N ILE A 9 13.81 -29.42 12.55
CA ILE A 9 13.03 -29.14 11.34
C ILE A 9 13.41 -27.74 10.91
N THR A 10 14.22 -27.66 9.86
CA THR A 10 14.43 -26.46 9.05
C THR A 10 13.15 -26.21 8.24
N PRO A 11 12.53 -25.02 8.27
CA PRO A 11 11.43 -24.73 7.37
C PRO A 11 11.97 -24.39 5.98
N ALA A 12 11.61 -25.22 4.99
CA ALA A 12 11.85 -24.94 3.59
C ALA A 12 11.03 -23.71 3.16
N VAL A 13 11.71 -22.71 2.59
CA VAL A 13 11.09 -21.53 1.97
C VAL A 13 10.56 -21.94 0.60
N THR A 14 9.25 -22.16 0.48
CA THR A 14 8.56 -22.28 -0.80
C THR A 14 8.28 -20.89 -1.38
N GLN A 15 8.70 -20.68 -2.63
CA GLN A 15 8.49 -19.43 -3.40
C GLN A 15 7.00 -19.09 -3.55
N PRO A 16 6.57 -17.81 -3.49
CA PRO A 16 5.19 -17.44 -3.79
C PRO A 16 4.97 -17.37 -5.30
N GLY A 17 4.04 -18.21 -5.76
CA GLY A 17 3.73 -18.48 -7.16
C GLY A 17 2.85 -17.45 -7.85
N VAL A 18 2.93 -17.48 -9.18
CA VAL A 18 1.88 -17.04 -10.09
C VAL A 18 0.64 -17.88 -9.81
N ILE A 19 -0.47 -17.27 -9.41
CA ILE A 19 -1.75 -17.98 -9.31
C ILE A 19 -2.45 -17.84 -10.67
N LYS A 20 -2.52 -18.92 -11.45
CA LYS A 20 -3.54 -19.05 -12.50
C LYS A 20 -4.84 -19.46 -11.80
N VAL A 21 -5.92 -18.72 -12.07
CA VAL A 21 -7.26 -19.06 -11.58
C VAL A 21 -7.68 -20.37 -12.24
N ALA A 22 -8.12 -21.35 -11.45
CA ALA A 22 -8.54 -22.66 -11.97
C ALA A 22 -9.88 -22.51 -12.72
N ALA A 23 -9.93 -23.12 -13.90
CA ALA A 23 -11.12 -23.22 -14.73
C ALA A 23 -12.20 -24.06 -14.02
N GLY A 24 -13.42 -23.54 -13.99
CA GLY A 24 -14.61 -24.38 -13.82
C GLY A 24 -14.78 -25.26 -15.06
N GLU A 25 -15.05 -26.54 -14.83
CA GLU A 25 -15.26 -27.52 -15.90
C GLU A 25 -16.57 -27.22 -16.63
N THR A 26 -16.47 -26.65 -17.83
CA THR A 26 -16.91 -27.21 -19.12
C THR A 26 -17.06 -26.08 -20.14
N GLY A 27 -16.19 -26.09 -21.15
CA GLY A 27 -16.44 -25.47 -22.45
C GLY A 27 -16.58 -23.95 -22.52
N SER A 28 -15.49 -23.20 -22.28
CA SER A 28 -15.23 -22.00 -23.07
C SER A 28 -13.73 -21.81 -23.22
N GLU A 29 -13.28 -21.39 -24.40
CA GLU A 29 -11.91 -20.99 -24.67
C GLU A 29 -11.45 -20.01 -23.58
N ALA A 30 -10.29 -20.27 -22.97
CA ALA A 30 -9.69 -19.34 -22.02
C ALA A 30 -9.31 -18.08 -22.81
N ASP A 31 -10.13 -17.04 -22.67
CA ASP A 31 -9.91 -15.74 -23.27
C ASP A 31 -8.52 -15.20 -22.85
N GLU A 32 -7.59 -15.11 -23.82
CA GLU A 32 -6.27 -14.51 -23.64
C GLU A 32 -6.32 -13.02 -23.23
N SER A 33 -7.52 -12.40 -23.21
CA SER A 33 -7.73 -10.99 -22.85
C SER A 33 -7.94 -10.71 -21.35
N ALA A 34 -8.11 -11.73 -20.51
CA ALA A 34 -8.37 -11.52 -19.08
C ALA A 34 -7.16 -10.90 -18.34
N PRO A 35 -7.36 -9.85 -17.51
CA PRO A 35 -6.26 -9.16 -16.84
C PRO A 35 -5.54 -10.09 -15.85
N VAL A 36 -4.22 -10.19 -16.00
CA VAL A 36 -3.37 -10.98 -15.09
C VAL A 36 -2.87 -10.11 -13.95
N TYR A 37 -3.36 -10.36 -12.75
CA TYR A 37 -2.89 -9.69 -11.55
C TYR A 37 -1.64 -10.37 -11.01
N VAL A 38 -0.60 -9.57 -10.76
CA VAL A 38 0.67 -10.07 -10.23
C VAL A 38 1.07 -9.30 -8.99
N ASN A 39 1.57 -10.02 -7.99
CA ASN A 39 2.27 -9.38 -6.88
C ASN A 39 3.63 -8.88 -7.37
N PRO A 40 4.17 -7.80 -6.75
CA PRO A 40 5.56 -7.42 -6.92
C PRO A 40 6.48 -8.63 -6.65
N PRO A 41 7.57 -8.80 -7.42
CA PRO A 41 8.48 -9.91 -7.22
C PRO A 41 9.07 -9.86 -5.81
N ALA A 42 9.25 -11.03 -5.20
CA ALA A 42 10.03 -11.14 -3.97
C ALA A 42 11.47 -10.65 -4.22
N ARG A 43 12.09 -10.10 -3.18
CA ARG A 43 13.49 -9.67 -3.24
C ARG A 43 14.39 -10.83 -3.61
N SER A 44 15.32 -10.62 -4.54
CA SER A 44 16.32 -11.64 -4.89
C SER A 44 17.40 -11.74 -3.80
N ALA A 45 18.17 -12.83 -3.82
CA ALA A 45 19.32 -12.99 -2.92
C ALA A 45 20.36 -11.86 -3.11
N ASP A 46 20.61 -11.47 -4.37
CA ASP A 46 21.52 -10.37 -4.69
C ASP A 46 21.01 -9.02 -4.16
N GLU A 47 19.70 -8.78 -4.26
CA GLU A 47 19.09 -7.59 -3.69
C GLU A 47 19.23 -7.57 -2.17
N GLN A 48 18.98 -8.70 -1.50
CA GLN A 48 19.16 -8.82 -0.06
C GLN A 48 20.62 -8.61 0.35
N ALA A 49 21.57 -9.21 -0.34
CA ALA A 49 23.00 -9.03 -0.06
C ALA A 49 23.45 -7.57 -0.22
N ARG A 50 22.91 -6.85 -1.22
CA ARG A 50 23.14 -5.41 -1.39
C ARG A 50 22.59 -4.60 -0.22
N ILE A 51 21.39 -4.93 0.26
CA ILE A 51 20.76 -4.28 1.42
C ILE A 51 21.60 -4.54 2.67
N ASP A 52 21.99 -5.78 2.94
CA ASP A 52 22.78 -6.14 4.13
C ASP A 52 24.12 -5.40 4.16
N LYS A 53 24.78 -5.29 2.99
CA LYS A 53 26.00 -4.49 2.84
C LYS A 53 25.75 -3.00 3.12
N ALA A 54 24.65 -2.43 2.62
CA ALA A 54 24.30 -1.03 2.86
C ALA A 54 23.99 -0.76 4.33
N VAL A 55 23.26 -1.66 5.00
CA VAL A 55 22.99 -1.60 6.45
C VAL A 55 24.28 -1.67 7.26
N ALA A 56 25.20 -2.56 6.92
CA ALA A 56 26.48 -2.66 7.61
C ALA A 56 27.31 -1.37 7.45
N ALA A 57 27.36 -0.81 6.24
CA ALA A 57 28.03 0.45 5.96
C ALA A 57 27.39 1.62 6.74
N LEU A 58 26.06 1.69 6.78
CA LEU A 58 25.33 2.71 7.53
C LEU A 58 25.63 2.61 9.04
N LYS A 59 25.58 1.42 9.62
CA LYS A 59 25.91 1.21 11.04
C LYS A 59 27.33 1.66 11.36
N ALA A 60 28.28 1.43 10.45
CA ALA A 60 29.65 1.90 10.62
C ALA A 60 29.76 3.43 10.52
N SER A 61 29.05 4.07 9.58
CA SER A 61 29.13 5.52 9.36
C SER A 61 28.49 6.36 10.47
N ILE A 62 27.51 5.80 11.19
CA ILE A 62 26.81 6.49 12.28
C ILE A 62 27.38 6.16 13.67
N LYS A 63 28.44 5.36 13.76
CA LYS A 63 29.02 4.98 15.06
C LYS A 63 29.52 6.22 15.81
N GLY A 64 28.98 6.46 17.00
CA GLY A 64 29.32 7.63 17.81
C GLY A 64 28.68 8.94 17.33
N MET A 65 27.76 8.89 16.36
CA MET A 65 26.99 10.04 15.91
C MET A 65 25.90 10.36 16.92
N ASP A 66 25.80 11.62 17.33
CA ASP A 66 24.69 12.11 18.15
C ASP A 66 23.42 12.33 17.31
N TYR A 67 22.30 12.55 17.99
CA TYR A 67 21.00 12.73 17.36
C TYR A 67 20.94 13.94 16.41
N GLU A 68 21.52 15.08 16.80
CA GLU A 68 21.48 16.30 15.99
C GLU A 68 22.29 16.19 14.70
N ARG A 69 23.35 15.38 14.68
CA ARG A 69 24.05 15.03 13.43
C ARG A 69 23.27 13.98 12.64
N ALA A 70 22.70 12.98 13.31
CA ALA A 70 21.98 11.90 12.66
C ALA A 70 20.76 12.40 11.86
N ARG A 71 20.00 13.37 12.37
CA ARG A 71 18.85 13.96 11.64
C ARG A 71 19.23 14.60 10.30
N TYR A 72 20.49 15.03 10.12
CA TYR A 72 21.02 15.56 8.86
C TYR A 72 21.85 14.52 8.08
N HIS A 73 21.80 13.25 8.44
CA HIS A 73 22.49 12.20 7.70
C HIS A 73 22.02 12.15 6.23
N PRO A 74 22.91 11.97 5.24
CA PRO A 74 22.55 11.96 3.82
C PRO A 74 21.41 11.01 3.44
N LEU A 75 21.20 9.94 4.20
CA LEU A 75 20.11 8.97 4.00
C LEU A 75 18.70 9.61 4.07
N HIS A 76 18.53 10.77 4.71
CA HIS A 76 17.25 11.47 4.79
C HIS A 76 16.91 12.28 3.53
N PHE A 77 17.86 12.45 2.61
CA PHE A 77 17.73 13.33 1.47
C PHE A 77 17.75 12.55 0.15
N LYS A 78 17.19 13.16 -0.90
CA LYS A 78 17.39 12.65 -2.25
C LYS A 78 18.84 12.88 -2.69
N PRO A 79 19.45 11.95 -3.46
CA PRO A 79 18.84 10.72 -4.00
C PRO A 79 18.85 9.51 -3.05
N GLN A 80 19.51 9.56 -1.89
CA GLN A 80 19.73 8.40 -1.02
C GLN A 80 18.42 7.81 -0.47
N ILE A 81 17.50 8.64 0.03
CA ILE A 81 16.23 8.16 0.61
C ILE A 81 15.36 7.43 -0.41
N ALA A 82 15.41 7.84 -1.68
CA ALA A 82 14.61 7.26 -2.76
C ALA A 82 15.02 5.80 -3.06
N ARG A 83 16.25 5.42 -2.71
CA ARG A 83 16.79 4.06 -2.91
C ARG A 83 17.00 3.28 -1.60
N ALA A 84 16.73 3.91 -0.46
CA ALA A 84 16.91 3.32 0.85
C ALA A 84 15.95 2.14 1.04
N SER A 85 16.47 1.06 1.60
CA SER A 85 15.67 -0.08 2.06
C SER A 85 15.00 0.21 3.40
N ASN A 86 13.94 -0.55 3.72
CA ASN A 86 13.32 -0.50 5.04
C ASN A 86 14.36 -0.82 6.13
N GLU A 87 15.25 -1.77 5.84
CA GLU A 87 16.30 -2.22 6.73
C GLU A 87 17.29 -1.11 7.09
N GLU A 88 17.69 -0.28 6.12
CA GLU A 88 18.51 0.91 6.37
C GLU A 88 17.78 1.92 7.26
N CYS A 89 16.50 2.22 6.97
CA CYS A 89 15.71 3.14 7.78
C CYS A 89 15.55 2.64 9.24
N LEU A 90 15.35 1.34 9.41
CA LEU A 90 15.11 0.71 10.72
C LEU A 90 16.38 0.58 11.56
N VAL A 91 17.57 0.90 11.04
CA VAL A 91 18.78 1.00 11.88
C VAL A 91 18.59 2.05 12.98
N CYS A 92 17.94 3.17 12.67
CA CYS A 92 17.69 4.25 13.62
C CYS A 92 16.24 4.29 14.12
N HIS A 93 15.28 3.80 13.31
CA HIS A 93 13.84 3.96 13.57
C HIS A 93 13.13 2.66 13.95
N SER A 94 13.84 1.68 14.51
CA SER A 94 13.25 0.37 14.85
C SER A 94 12.06 0.44 15.84
N GLU A 95 12.01 1.49 16.67
CA GLU A 95 10.99 1.71 17.69
C GLU A 95 9.58 1.80 17.13
N ILE A 96 9.43 2.28 15.89
CA ILE A 96 8.12 2.42 15.24
C ILE A 96 7.44 1.06 14.99
N LEU A 97 8.20 -0.03 15.00
CA LEU A 97 7.69 -1.39 14.81
C LEU A 97 7.41 -2.12 16.12
N THR A 98 8.01 -1.69 17.22
CA THR A 98 7.90 -2.35 18.53
C THR A 98 7.00 -1.60 19.50
N HIS A 99 6.79 -0.29 19.27
CA HIS A 99 5.85 0.50 20.04
C HIS A 99 4.42 -0.04 19.92
N LYS A 100 3.72 -0.13 21.06
CA LYS A 100 2.31 -0.56 21.14
C LYS A 100 1.45 0.57 21.74
N PRO A 101 0.16 0.64 21.39
CA PRO A 101 -0.78 1.50 22.12
C PRO A 101 -0.75 1.17 23.61
N ARG A 102 -1.01 2.17 24.45
CA ARG A 102 -1.09 1.97 25.90
C ARG A 102 -2.23 1.02 26.23
N ALA A 103 -2.05 0.17 27.25
CA ALA A 103 -3.09 -0.73 27.73
C ALA A 103 -4.32 0.04 28.27
N ALA A 104 -4.12 1.24 28.79
CA ALA A 104 -5.17 2.17 29.17
C ALA A 104 -4.81 3.61 28.81
N SER A 105 -5.83 4.43 28.55
CA SER A 105 -5.68 5.88 28.39
C SER A 105 -5.23 6.53 29.70
N PRO A 106 -4.73 7.78 29.68
CA PRO A 106 -4.46 8.53 30.91
C PRO A 106 -5.69 8.69 31.82
N ALA A 107 -6.91 8.57 31.27
CA ALA A 107 -8.17 8.62 32.01
C ALA A 107 -8.62 7.23 32.53
N GLY A 108 -7.81 6.17 32.37
CA GLY A 108 -8.11 4.83 32.88
C GLY A 108 -8.96 3.94 31.97
N VAL A 109 -9.37 4.41 30.79
CA VAL A 109 -10.15 3.60 29.83
C VAL A 109 -9.23 2.56 29.20
N LYS A 110 -9.57 1.27 29.33
CA LYS A 110 -8.76 0.18 28.77
C LYS A 110 -8.91 0.13 27.25
N ALA A 111 -7.81 -0.16 26.57
CA ALA A 111 -7.81 -0.35 25.11
C ALA A 111 -8.65 -1.56 24.69
N SER A 112 -8.77 -2.58 25.54
CA SER A 112 -9.63 -3.75 25.32
C SER A 112 -11.12 -3.42 25.30
N ASP A 113 -11.51 -2.32 25.95
CA ASP A 113 -12.91 -1.97 26.17
C ASP A 113 -13.40 -0.96 25.13
N THR A 114 -12.57 -0.64 24.14
CA THR A 114 -12.85 0.35 23.09
C THR A 114 -12.40 -0.12 21.72
N LEU A 115 -13.14 0.28 20.69
CA LEU A 115 -12.71 0.11 19.31
C LEU A 115 -11.95 1.35 18.85
N ALA A 116 -10.79 1.16 18.25
CA ALA A 116 -10.17 2.22 17.49
C ALA A 116 -10.98 2.48 16.21
N TRP A 117 -11.02 3.74 15.75
CA TRP A 117 -11.82 4.12 14.58
C TRP A 117 -11.55 3.30 13.31
N TYR A 118 -10.34 2.77 13.13
CA TYR A 118 -9.99 1.93 11.98
C TYR A 118 -10.50 0.47 12.10
N GLN A 119 -11.08 0.07 13.23
CA GLN A 119 -11.57 -1.29 13.49
C GLN A 119 -13.05 -1.46 13.18
N THR A 120 -13.62 -0.56 12.37
CA THR A 120 -15.01 -0.62 11.90
C THR A 120 -15.21 -1.62 10.76
N LEU A 121 -14.13 -2.21 10.23
CA LEU A 121 -14.16 -3.21 9.16
C LEU A 121 -13.61 -4.53 9.66
N ASP A 122 -14.11 -5.62 9.10
CA ASP A 122 -13.78 -6.98 9.53
C ASP A 122 -12.30 -7.33 9.31
N THR A 123 -11.64 -6.62 8.41
CA THR A 123 -10.22 -6.74 8.08
C THR A 123 -9.27 -6.31 9.23
N TYR A 124 -9.78 -5.68 10.30
CA TYR A 124 -8.95 -5.11 11.41
C TYR A 124 -9.39 -5.53 12.82
N LYS A 125 -9.90 -6.76 12.94
CA LYS A 125 -10.19 -7.41 14.23
C LYS A 125 -8.92 -7.61 15.08
N GLY A 126 -9.09 -7.63 16.40
CA GLY A 126 -8.03 -7.89 17.38
C GLY A 126 -7.58 -6.65 18.17
N GLU A 127 -6.38 -6.74 18.76
CA GLU A 127 -5.81 -5.65 19.57
C GLU A 127 -5.60 -4.36 18.76
N GLN A 128 -5.66 -3.23 19.45
CA GLN A 128 -5.30 -1.96 18.85
C GLN A 128 -3.83 -1.95 18.43
N GLN A 129 -3.54 -1.44 17.24
CA GLN A 129 -2.23 -1.45 16.59
C GLN A 129 -1.80 -0.03 16.25
N THR A 130 -0.49 0.24 16.30
CA THR A 130 0.07 1.55 15.92
C THR A 130 -0.03 1.79 14.42
N PHE A 131 0.09 3.05 14.00
CA PHE A 131 0.01 3.44 12.60
C PHE A 131 0.97 2.64 11.70
N HIS A 132 2.26 2.58 12.04
CA HIS A 132 3.25 1.86 11.25
C HIS A 132 2.99 0.36 11.23
N PHE A 133 2.63 -0.24 12.37
CA PHE A 133 2.35 -1.66 12.44
C PHE A 133 1.19 -2.06 11.51
N ARG A 134 0.12 -1.27 11.47
CA ARG A 134 -1.04 -1.51 10.60
C ARG A 134 -0.72 -1.49 9.12
N HIS A 135 0.32 -0.75 8.70
CA HIS A 135 0.70 -0.61 7.29
C HIS A 135 1.86 -1.51 6.86
N LEU A 136 2.67 -2.01 7.81
CA LEU A 136 3.90 -2.76 7.49
C LEU A 136 3.93 -4.19 8.05
N LYS A 137 3.31 -4.44 9.22
CA LYS A 137 3.56 -5.67 9.99
C LYS A 137 2.32 -6.49 10.31
N SER A 138 1.13 -5.89 10.29
CA SER A 138 -0.11 -6.63 10.50
C SER A 138 -0.26 -7.77 9.49
N ALA A 139 -0.93 -8.84 9.89
CA ALA A 139 -1.12 -10.00 9.02
C ALA A 139 -1.84 -9.60 7.71
N TYR A 140 -2.86 -8.75 7.82
CA TYR A 140 -3.59 -8.24 6.67
C TYR A 140 -2.73 -7.34 5.79
N ALA A 141 -1.93 -6.43 6.37
CA ALA A 141 -1.02 -5.57 5.60
C ALA A 141 -0.07 -6.39 4.73
N LYS A 142 0.55 -7.44 5.27
CA LYS A 142 1.47 -8.30 4.51
C LYS A 142 0.77 -9.05 3.37
N GLN A 143 -0.53 -9.26 3.46
CA GLN A 143 -1.29 -9.90 2.38
C GLN A 143 -1.54 -8.91 1.24
N VAL A 144 -2.01 -7.69 1.54
CA VAL A 144 -2.54 -6.78 0.50
C VAL A 144 -1.59 -5.63 0.12
N MET A 145 -0.65 -5.27 0.98
CA MET A 145 0.28 -4.16 0.79
C MET A 145 1.73 -4.66 0.65
N ASN A 146 2.50 -3.92 -0.14
CA ASN A 146 3.95 -4.05 -0.28
C ASN A 146 4.63 -2.70 -0.02
N LEU A 147 4.26 -2.05 1.09
CA LEU A 147 4.74 -0.71 1.43
C LEU A 147 6.17 -0.73 1.95
N SER A 148 6.94 0.28 1.54
CA SER A 148 8.26 0.63 2.05
C SER A 148 8.23 1.96 2.82
N CYS A 149 9.23 2.21 3.66
CA CYS A 149 9.38 3.46 4.38
C CYS A 149 9.36 4.66 3.42
N ASN A 150 10.03 4.54 2.28
CA ASN A 150 10.12 5.58 1.26
C ASN A 150 8.89 5.71 0.37
N PHE A 151 7.84 4.89 0.55
CA PHE A 151 6.53 5.17 -0.03
C PHE A 151 5.95 6.45 0.59
N CYS A 152 6.00 6.56 1.92
CA CYS A 152 5.54 7.75 2.64
C CYS A 152 6.64 8.82 2.75
N HIS A 153 7.86 8.41 3.12
CA HIS A 153 8.96 9.32 3.43
C HIS A 153 9.85 9.57 2.21
N LYS A 154 9.62 10.69 1.51
CA LYS A 154 10.33 11.04 0.27
C LYS A 154 11.54 11.96 0.46
N GLY A 155 11.84 12.31 1.72
CA GLY A 155 12.91 13.22 2.12
C GLY A 155 12.40 14.65 2.26
N ASN A 156 12.95 15.36 3.24
CA ASN A 156 12.63 16.74 3.56
C ASN A 156 13.84 17.39 4.26
N ASP A 157 13.99 18.71 4.18
CA ASP A 157 15.00 19.42 4.97
C ASP A 157 14.47 19.50 6.41
N PRO A 158 15.20 18.97 7.42
CA PRO A 158 14.75 19.05 8.80
C PRO A 158 14.57 20.46 9.36
N ARG A 159 15.07 21.51 8.67
CA ARG A 159 14.88 22.93 9.06
C ARG A 159 13.57 23.49 8.53
N GLU A 160 13.29 23.25 7.25
CA GLU A 160 12.12 23.81 6.55
C GLU A 160 10.91 22.87 6.59
N GLU A 161 11.15 21.59 6.87
CA GLU A 161 10.15 20.52 6.93
C GLU A 161 9.26 20.43 5.67
N SER A 162 9.82 20.91 4.56
CA SER A 162 9.17 20.97 3.25
C SER A 162 9.89 20.02 2.28
N PRO A 163 9.13 19.22 1.49
CA PRO A 163 9.71 18.42 0.41
C PRO A 163 10.25 19.26 -0.76
N ASP A 164 9.88 20.54 -0.86
CA ASP A 164 10.38 21.46 -1.91
C ASP A 164 11.78 22.02 -1.60
N MET A 165 12.15 22.07 -0.33
CA MET A 165 13.45 22.57 0.11
C MET A 165 14.38 21.38 0.35
N GLN A 166 15.05 20.90 -0.70
CA GLN A 166 16.02 19.79 -0.62
C GLN A 166 17.42 20.24 -1.07
N PRO A 167 18.50 19.68 -0.49
CA PRO A 167 19.84 19.83 -1.05
C PRO A 167 19.85 19.44 -2.54
N GLY A 168 20.36 20.32 -3.40
CA GLY A 168 20.42 20.11 -4.86
C GLY A 168 19.21 20.62 -5.65
N GLN A 169 18.14 21.09 -5.00
CA GLN A 169 17.09 21.86 -5.67
C GLN A 169 17.51 23.32 -5.86
N LYS A 170 17.03 23.96 -6.93
CA LYS A 170 17.34 25.38 -7.20
C LYS A 170 16.58 26.26 -6.19
N VAL A 171 17.34 27.07 -5.44
CA VAL A 171 16.79 27.97 -4.41
C VAL A 171 15.79 28.95 -5.04
N PHE A 172 14.72 29.28 -4.31
CA PHE A 172 13.68 30.22 -4.74
C PHE A 172 12.94 29.82 -6.02
N THR A 173 12.86 28.51 -6.32
CA THR A 173 12.04 27.99 -7.42
C THR A 173 11.02 26.98 -6.90
N ALA A 174 9.82 27.00 -7.46
CA ALA A 174 8.76 26.03 -7.19
C ALA A 174 8.16 25.57 -8.52
N SER A 175 7.71 24.31 -8.58
CA SER A 175 6.88 23.84 -9.68
C SER A 175 5.53 24.57 -9.70
N ALA A 176 4.88 24.65 -10.86
CA ALA A 176 3.55 25.24 -11.02
C ALA A 176 2.51 24.62 -10.07
N THR A 177 2.72 23.35 -9.70
CA THR A 177 2.07 22.71 -8.55
C THR A 177 3.14 22.46 -7.49
N PRO A 178 3.26 23.31 -6.46
CA PRO A 178 4.29 23.14 -5.43
C PRO A 178 4.01 21.86 -4.62
N ASN A 179 5.05 21.22 -4.07
CA ASN A 179 4.86 20.08 -3.16
C ASN A 179 4.41 20.54 -1.75
N PHE A 180 3.87 21.76 -1.63
CA PHE A 180 3.54 22.40 -0.36
C PHE A 180 2.53 21.55 0.42
N THR A 181 3.04 20.84 1.42
CA THR A 181 2.25 20.04 2.33
C THR A 181 2.44 20.63 3.71
N LEU A 182 1.38 21.19 4.29
CA LEU A 182 1.35 21.73 5.66
C LEU A 182 1.71 20.69 6.76
N ARG A 183 2.01 19.44 6.39
CA ARG A 183 2.45 18.35 7.27
C ARG A 183 3.86 17.89 6.87
N LYS A 184 4.72 17.85 7.88
CA LYS A 184 6.14 18.19 7.87
C LYS A 184 7.14 17.15 7.32
N MET A 185 6.70 16.03 6.75
CA MET A 185 7.63 14.95 6.30
C MET A 185 7.08 14.06 5.16
N VAL A 186 5.79 14.19 4.81
CA VAL A 186 5.06 13.28 3.91
C VAL A 186 4.07 14.11 3.11
N ASN A 187 3.97 13.90 1.80
CA ASN A 187 2.91 14.50 0.98
C ASN A 187 1.64 13.64 1.06
N PRO A 188 0.59 14.04 1.79
CA PRO A 188 -0.55 13.17 2.03
C PRO A 188 -1.42 12.99 0.78
N SER A 189 -1.39 13.92 -0.17
CA SER A 189 -2.17 13.85 -1.42
C SER A 189 -1.67 12.76 -2.36
N THR A 190 -0.39 12.39 -2.28
CA THR A 190 0.21 11.35 -3.14
C THR A 190 0.51 10.05 -2.41
N THR A 191 0.32 10.00 -1.08
CA THR A 191 0.61 8.84 -0.23
C THR A 191 -0.65 8.34 0.48
N CYS A 192 -1.22 9.12 1.39
CA CYS A 192 -2.37 8.74 2.21
C CYS A 192 -3.68 8.75 1.42
N LEU A 193 -3.91 9.79 0.62
CA LEU A 193 -5.16 10.00 -0.12
C LEU A 193 -5.44 8.81 -1.05
N ARG A 194 -4.39 8.17 -1.60
CA ARG A 194 -4.48 6.95 -2.43
C ARG A 194 -5.22 5.78 -1.76
N CYS A 195 -5.30 5.71 -0.45
CA CYS A 195 -5.99 4.61 0.26
C CYS A 195 -7.06 5.11 1.26
N HIS A 196 -7.07 6.41 1.55
CA HIS A 196 -7.94 7.02 2.55
C HIS A 196 -8.84 8.12 1.97
N GLY A 197 -8.97 8.18 0.65
CA GLY A 197 -9.91 9.04 -0.05
C GLY A 197 -11.37 8.63 0.19
N ALA A 198 -12.29 9.55 -0.10
CA ALA A 198 -13.71 9.28 -0.08
C ALA A 198 -14.12 8.29 -1.18
N PHE A 199 -15.11 7.44 -0.91
CA PHE A 199 -15.68 6.56 -1.94
C PHE A 199 -16.44 7.39 -3.00
N PRO A 200 -16.05 7.34 -4.29
CA PRO A 200 -16.58 8.24 -5.31
C PRO A 200 -17.89 7.75 -5.95
N TYR A 201 -18.86 7.29 -5.14
CA TYR A 201 -20.12 6.70 -5.64
C TYR A 201 -20.88 7.58 -6.63
N LYS A 202 -20.86 8.91 -6.43
CA LYS A 202 -21.51 9.88 -7.34
C LYS A 202 -20.95 9.89 -8.77
N ASN A 203 -19.79 9.28 -9.01
CA ASN A 203 -19.18 9.15 -10.33
C ASN A 203 -19.29 7.72 -10.89
N MET A 204 -20.06 6.86 -10.24
CA MET A 204 -20.21 5.44 -10.55
C MET A 204 -21.66 5.19 -10.95
N ASP A 205 -21.87 4.88 -12.22
CA ASP A 205 -23.20 4.48 -12.71
C ASP A 205 -23.61 3.16 -12.02
N GLY A 206 -24.87 3.10 -11.55
CA GLY A 206 -25.39 1.95 -10.81
C GLY A 206 -25.07 1.94 -9.31
N VAL A 207 -24.42 2.98 -8.77
CA VAL A 207 -24.14 3.10 -7.31
C VAL A 207 -24.76 4.39 -6.77
N ASP A 208 -26.05 4.34 -6.45
CA ASP A 208 -26.85 5.53 -6.11
C ASP A 208 -26.65 6.04 -4.67
N ALA A 209 -25.91 5.31 -3.83
CA ALA A 209 -25.71 5.63 -2.42
C ALA A 209 -24.26 5.35 -1.96
N PRO A 210 -23.82 5.87 -0.80
CA PRO A 210 -22.57 5.44 -0.18
C PRO A 210 -22.51 3.92 -0.03
N TRP A 211 -21.31 3.33 -0.18
CA TRP A 211 -21.13 1.87 -0.20
C TRP A 211 -21.84 1.09 0.91
N PRO A 212 -21.86 1.52 2.19
CA PRO A 212 -22.56 0.78 3.25
C PRO A 212 -24.06 0.59 3.00
N VAL A 213 -24.67 1.46 2.18
CA VAL A 213 -26.07 1.37 1.76
C VAL A 213 -26.17 0.61 0.45
N ALA A 214 -25.40 1.01 -0.57
CA ALA A 214 -25.47 0.40 -1.90
C ALA A 214 -25.14 -1.09 -1.90
N ARG A 215 -24.21 -1.54 -1.04
CA ARG A 215 -23.81 -2.94 -0.95
C ARG A 215 -24.95 -3.89 -0.58
N VAL A 216 -26.01 -3.40 0.08
CA VAL A 216 -27.14 -4.23 0.53
C VAL A 216 -27.87 -4.85 -0.65
N ASP A 217 -27.98 -4.11 -1.77
CA ASP A 217 -28.69 -4.57 -2.97
C ASP A 217 -27.75 -5.25 -3.98
N MET A 218 -26.44 -5.25 -3.71
CA MET A 218 -25.40 -5.79 -4.60
C MET A 218 -24.67 -7.00 -4.03
N GLU A 219 -24.92 -7.35 -2.77
CA GLU A 219 -24.26 -8.46 -2.08
C GLU A 219 -25.26 -9.46 -1.54
N ASP A 220 -25.02 -10.73 -1.87
CA ASP A 220 -25.72 -11.88 -1.31
C ASP A 220 -24.71 -13.01 -1.04
N GLU A 221 -25.20 -14.22 -0.72
CA GLU A 221 -24.32 -15.37 -0.43
C GLU A 221 -23.53 -15.83 -1.67
N GLU A 222 -24.06 -15.62 -2.87
CA GLU A 222 -23.45 -16.01 -4.15
C GLU A 222 -22.49 -14.91 -4.66
N THR A 223 -22.81 -13.66 -4.37
CA THR A 223 -22.06 -12.44 -4.69
C THR A 223 -21.61 -11.73 -3.42
N PRO A 224 -20.65 -12.28 -2.65
CA PRO A 224 -20.22 -11.69 -1.38
C PRO A 224 -19.44 -10.36 -1.53
N ASN A 225 -19.17 -9.94 -2.77
CA ASN A 225 -18.52 -8.68 -3.08
C ASN A 225 -19.11 -8.04 -4.35
N GLY A 226 -20.09 -7.16 -4.17
CA GLY A 226 -20.73 -6.43 -5.25
C GLY A 226 -19.79 -5.48 -6.03
N CYS A 227 -18.58 -5.19 -5.52
CA CYS A 227 -17.60 -4.44 -6.31
C CYS A 227 -17.20 -5.21 -7.58
N LEU A 228 -17.24 -6.55 -7.55
CA LEU A 228 -16.78 -7.41 -8.63
C LEU A 228 -17.76 -7.47 -9.82
N THR A 229 -19.05 -7.18 -9.61
CA THR A 229 -20.03 -7.02 -10.70
C THR A 229 -19.58 -6.00 -11.74
N CYS A 230 -18.94 -4.92 -11.30
CA CYS A 230 -18.33 -3.96 -12.22
C CYS A 230 -16.87 -4.30 -12.50
N HIS A 231 -16.07 -4.54 -11.46
CA HIS A 231 -14.62 -4.59 -11.58
C HIS A 231 -14.07 -5.93 -12.11
N GLU A 232 -14.81 -7.02 -12.08
CA GLU A 232 -14.40 -8.31 -12.70
C GLU A 232 -15.13 -8.53 -14.01
N GLU A 233 -16.43 -8.22 -14.07
CA GLU A 233 -17.30 -8.64 -15.17
C GLU A 233 -17.51 -7.59 -16.26
N SER A 234 -17.36 -6.28 -15.93
CA SER A 234 -17.82 -5.20 -16.83
C SER A 234 -16.71 -4.23 -17.25
N PHE A 235 -16.17 -3.44 -16.31
CA PHE A 235 -15.27 -2.33 -16.63
C PHE A 235 -14.24 -2.07 -15.54
N ARG A 236 -13.15 -1.37 -15.90
CA ARG A 236 -11.99 -1.12 -15.00
C ARG A 236 -11.38 -2.42 -14.46
N THR A 237 -11.33 -3.41 -15.34
CA THR A 237 -10.77 -4.74 -15.09
C THR A 237 -9.24 -4.69 -15.00
N ASN A 238 -8.60 -3.67 -15.56
CA ASN A 238 -7.15 -3.46 -15.46
C ASN A 238 -6.80 -2.55 -14.27
N ARG A 239 -6.45 -3.13 -13.11
CA ARG A 239 -6.20 -2.39 -11.85
C ARG A 239 -5.00 -2.94 -11.05
N HIS A 240 -4.61 -2.20 -10.02
CA HIS A 240 -3.56 -2.59 -9.06
C HIS A 240 -2.17 -2.86 -9.67
N ASN A 241 -1.85 -2.30 -10.84
CA ASN A 241 -0.55 -2.46 -11.53
C ASN A 241 0.57 -1.61 -10.90
N VAL A 242 0.79 -1.77 -9.61
CA VAL A 242 1.71 -0.95 -8.82
C VAL A 242 2.59 -1.79 -7.90
N THR A 243 3.78 -1.29 -7.61
CA THR A 243 4.80 -1.98 -6.79
C THR A 243 4.47 -2.03 -5.30
N TYR A 244 3.56 -1.17 -4.82
CA TYR A 244 3.24 -1.03 -3.40
C TYR A 244 2.00 -1.82 -2.94
N LEU A 245 1.36 -2.57 -3.85
CA LEU A 245 0.21 -3.44 -3.55
C LEU A 245 0.47 -4.85 -4.04
N ASN A 246 -0.09 -5.84 -3.35
CA ASN A 246 -0.07 -7.24 -3.78
C ASN A 246 -1.36 -7.55 -4.55
N ALA A 247 -1.41 -7.18 -5.83
CA ALA A 247 -2.61 -7.28 -6.66
C ALA A 247 -3.24 -8.68 -6.66
N ALA A 248 -2.44 -9.74 -6.88
CA ALA A 248 -2.95 -11.11 -6.93
C ALA A 248 -3.60 -11.54 -5.59
N ASN A 249 -3.04 -11.08 -4.47
CA ASN A 249 -3.61 -11.37 -3.15
C ASN A 249 -4.90 -10.59 -2.92
N ILE A 250 -4.95 -9.32 -3.33
CA ILE A 250 -6.14 -8.48 -3.24
C ILE A 250 -7.28 -9.14 -4.00
N GLU A 251 -7.07 -9.52 -5.27
CA GLU A 251 -8.13 -10.12 -6.08
C GLU A 251 -8.62 -11.45 -5.52
N LYS A 252 -7.71 -12.28 -4.99
CA LYS A 252 -8.10 -13.53 -4.31
C LYS A 252 -8.95 -13.27 -3.06
N LEU A 253 -8.61 -12.26 -2.26
CA LEU A 253 -9.33 -11.94 -1.03
C LEU A 253 -10.66 -11.24 -1.33
N ALA A 254 -10.70 -10.41 -2.36
CA ALA A 254 -11.88 -9.66 -2.78
C ALA A 254 -13.06 -10.57 -3.11
N LYS A 255 -12.81 -11.77 -3.64
CA LYS A 255 -13.87 -12.78 -3.89
C LYS A 255 -14.64 -13.23 -2.63
N LYS A 256 -14.17 -12.87 -1.44
CA LYS A 256 -14.79 -13.27 -0.16
C LYS A 256 -15.52 -12.14 0.55
N SER A 257 -15.21 -10.88 0.23
CA SER A 257 -15.76 -9.72 0.92
C SER A 257 -15.40 -8.42 0.22
N SER A 258 -16.38 -7.52 0.07
CA SER A 258 -16.14 -6.16 -0.40
C SER A 258 -15.32 -5.30 0.54
N ASP A 259 -15.17 -5.67 1.82
CA ASP A 259 -14.34 -4.92 2.77
C ASP A 259 -12.86 -4.85 2.34
N VAL A 260 -12.43 -5.78 1.48
CA VAL A 260 -11.10 -5.74 0.85
C VAL A 260 -10.98 -4.53 -0.09
N CYS A 261 -12.01 -4.28 -0.90
CA CYS A 261 -12.07 -3.18 -1.84
C CYS A 261 -12.43 -1.88 -1.11
N TYR A 262 -13.57 -1.86 -0.43
CA TYR A 262 -14.08 -0.69 0.28
C TYR A 262 -13.11 -0.22 1.36
N GLY A 263 -12.42 -1.13 2.07
CA GLY A 263 -11.43 -0.74 3.07
C GLY A 263 -10.33 0.18 2.57
N CYS A 264 -9.94 0.07 1.29
CA CYS A 264 -8.96 0.93 0.63
C CYS A 264 -9.58 2.05 -0.20
N HIS A 265 -10.85 1.92 -0.60
CA HIS A 265 -11.54 2.87 -1.49
C HIS A 265 -12.63 3.71 -0.82
N GLY A 266 -12.67 3.76 0.52
CA GLY A 266 -13.52 4.72 1.26
C GLY A 266 -13.97 4.30 2.65
N GLY A 267 -13.85 3.02 2.99
CA GLY A 267 -14.16 2.48 4.31
C GLY A 267 -13.25 3.00 5.43
N ARG A 268 -12.15 3.66 5.06
CA ARG A 268 -11.23 4.36 5.98
C ARG A 268 -11.00 5.79 5.53
N GLN A 269 -12.08 6.47 5.20
CA GLN A 269 -12.01 7.83 4.68
C GLN A 269 -11.43 8.79 5.73
N TRP A 270 -10.24 9.33 5.46
CA TRP A 270 -9.64 10.42 6.25
C TRP A 270 -9.81 11.76 5.54
N TYR A 271 -9.96 11.71 4.22
CA TYR A 271 -10.08 12.88 3.36
C TYR A 271 -11.50 13.05 2.86
N ARG A 272 -11.96 14.29 2.74
CA ARG A 272 -13.29 14.61 2.18
C ARG A 272 -13.38 14.38 0.67
N ILE A 273 -12.23 14.23 0.01
CA ILE A 273 -12.11 14.08 -1.44
C ILE A 273 -11.70 12.66 -1.79
N SER A 274 -12.08 12.21 -2.98
CA SER A 274 -11.64 10.94 -3.55
C SER A 274 -10.27 11.07 -4.18
N TYR A 275 -9.49 9.99 -4.18
CA TYR A 275 -8.26 9.96 -4.96
C TYR A 275 -8.59 9.78 -6.46
N PRO A 276 -8.03 10.61 -7.36
CA PRO A 276 -8.23 10.47 -8.79
C PRO A 276 -7.36 9.33 -9.34
N TYR A 277 -7.74 8.07 -9.07
CA TYR A 277 -7.02 6.92 -9.60
C TYR A 277 -6.92 6.99 -11.13
N PRO A 278 -5.79 6.55 -11.71
CA PRO A 278 -5.65 6.46 -13.15
C PRO A 278 -6.76 5.64 -13.79
N ARG A 279 -7.20 6.05 -14.98
CA ARG A 279 -8.10 5.27 -15.85
C ARG A 279 -7.25 4.50 -16.86
N HIS A 280 -6.71 3.37 -16.43
CA HIS A 280 -6.11 2.41 -17.35
C HIS A 280 -7.16 1.92 -18.34
N ALA A 281 -6.77 1.67 -19.58
CA ALA A 281 -7.67 1.09 -20.58
C ALA A 281 -8.14 -0.31 -20.14
N TRP A 282 -9.42 -0.62 -20.43
CA TRP A 282 -10.02 -1.94 -20.26
C TRP A 282 -10.73 -2.38 -21.54
N PRO A 283 -10.99 -3.68 -21.75
CA PRO A 283 -11.72 -4.16 -22.92
C PRO A 283 -13.10 -3.51 -23.05
N GLY A 284 -13.43 -2.99 -24.22
CA GLY A 284 -14.72 -2.32 -24.46
C GLY A 284 -14.87 -0.95 -23.77
N MET A 285 -13.76 -0.32 -23.34
CA MET A 285 -13.78 1.05 -22.84
C MET A 285 -14.26 2.03 -23.92
N ASP A 286 -15.26 2.84 -23.59
CA ASP A 286 -15.76 3.93 -24.46
C ASP A 286 -14.62 4.89 -24.84
N GLU A 287 -14.61 5.32 -26.10
CA GLU A 287 -13.69 6.34 -26.61
C GLU A 287 -13.99 7.71 -25.98
N GLU A 288 -15.26 7.98 -25.66
CA GLU A 288 -15.65 9.21 -24.99
C GLU A 288 -15.24 9.17 -23.49
N THR A 289 -14.53 10.21 -23.06
CA THR A 289 -14.14 10.36 -21.66
C THR A 289 -15.15 11.22 -20.90
N PRO A 290 -15.83 10.67 -19.88
CA PRO A 290 -16.78 11.42 -19.07
C PRO A 290 -16.14 12.66 -18.43
N ASP A 291 -16.93 13.71 -18.20
CA ASP A 291 -16.44 14.99 -17.66
C ASP A 291 -15.63 14.85 -16.37
N TRP A 292 -16.10 14.02 -15.42
CA TRP A 292 -15.41 13.78 -14.14
C TRP A 292 -14.04 13.09 -14.31
N ALA A 293 -13.78 12.50 -15.48
CA ALA A 293 -12.60 11.71 -15.79
C ALA A 293 -11.56 12.45 -16.66
N LYS A 294 -11.90 13.59 -17.27
CA LYS A 294 -11.04 14.30 -18.26
C LYS A 294 -9.62 14.59 -17.77
N ASN A 295 -9.45 14.87 -16.48
CA ASN A 295 -8.14 15.21 -15.90
C ASN A 295 -7.45 14.02 -15.19
N ARG A 296 -7.95 12.80 -15.35
CA ARG A 296 -7.34 11.62 -14.70
C ARG A 296 -6.18 11.09 -15.54
N PRO A 297 -5.06 10.68 -14.90
CA PRO A 297 -4.00 9.98 -15.60
C PRO A 297 -4.52 8.70 -16.26
N THR A 298 -3.91 8.27 -17.36
CA THR A 298 -4.22 6.96 -18.00
C THR A 298 -3.26 5.86 -17.56
N GLN A 299 -2.23 6.21 -16.79
CA GLN A 299 -1.24 5.29 -16.26
C GLN A 299 -0.94 5.58 -14.78
N SER A 300 -0.45 4.57 -14.08
CA SER A 300 0.09 4.75 -12.74
C SER A 300 1.36 5.59 -12.77
N ASP A 301 1.67 6.21 -11.64
CA ASP A 301 2.89 6.98 -11.45
C ASP A 301 4.13 6.14 -11.84
N PRO A 302 5.01 6.62 -12.73
CA PRO A 302 6.18 5.88 -13.20
C PRO A 302 7.04 5.29 -12.09
N GLU A 303 7.13 5.94 -10.92
CA GLU A 303 7.94 5.42 -9.79
C GLU A 303 7.37 4.12 -9.19
N TYR A 304 6.07 3.86 -9.37
CA TYR A 304 5.38 2.69 -8.83
C TYR A 304 4.92 1.70 -9.88
N GLN A 305 5.12 1.96 -11.17
CA GLN A 305 4.73 1.00 -12.19
C GLN A 305 5.49 -0.32 -11.99
N LEU A 306 4.77 -1.44 -12.07
CA LEU A 306 5.43 -2.73 -12.18
C LEU A 306 6.24 -2.72 -13.46
N LYS A 307 7.54 -3.04 -13.36
CA LYS A 307 8.37 -3.18 -14.57
C LYS A 307 7.74 -4.28 -15.43
N ALA A 308 7.46 -3.97 -16.69
CA ALA A 308 7.01 -4.97 -17.65
C ALA A 308 7.98 -6.16 -17.60
N LYS A 309 7.45 -7.39 -17.67
CA LYS A 309 8.28 -8.54 -18.01
C LYS A 309 9.03 -8.16 -19.30
N PRO A 310 10.35 -8.39 -19.42
CA PRO A 310 10.95 -8.35 -20.74
C PRO A 310 10.11 -9.26 -21.64
N ALA A 311 9.69 -8.74 -22.79
CA ALA A 311 8.98 -9.51 -23.79
C ALA A 311 9.83 -10.78 -24.05
N ARG A 312 9.19 -11.94 -23.95
CA ARG A 312 9.80 -13.19 -24.39
C ARG A 312 9.94 -13.17 -25.91
#